data_AF-A0A7G1IIY5-F1
#
_entry.id   AF-A0A7G1IIY5-F1
#
_cell.length_a   1.000
_cell.length_b   1.000
_cell.length_c   1.000
_cell.angle_alpha   90.00
_cell.angle_beta   90.00
_cell.angle_gamma   90.00
#
_symmetry.space_group_name_H-M   'P 1'
#
loop_
_entity.id
_entity.type
_entity.pdbx_description
1 polymer ?
#
loop_
_entity_poly.entity_id
_entity_poly.type
_entity_poly.pdbx_seq_one_letter_code
_entity_poly.pdbx_strand_id
1 'polypeptide(L)'
;MCWRRASYHYSLDATTAGADLIGTAHAVVDALHPFNDALNDPQLLAEQASSSTHPLDLGVTLRADDSNRVFGAIGQLPGVVVTPQADLLPTDDHFAPVVMTEVKKAVIDQLDGQAGWRVVSVNQNGVDVAVLHEVEPSPAPSITITLDRTVQDAAQRAVDARGGKAMIVVLKPSTGEILAIAQNAGANADGPIATTGLYPPGSTFKMVTAGAAVERDMATPNTMLGCPGHLDIGHRTIPNYGGFDLGVVPLSRAFASSCNTTFAELSSKLPPRGLTQAASRYGIGLDYRVEGITTVTGSVPPTVDLAERTEDGFGQGRVLASPFGMALVAATVAAGKTPVPQLIVGRPTAVEGDGTPISSKMIDALRPMMRLVVTNGTAKEIAGCGEIFGKTGEAEFPGGSHSWFAGYRGDLAFASLIVGGGSSEYAVRMTKMMFEILPPGYLA
;
A
#
# COMPACT_ATOMS: atom_id res chain seq x y z
N MET A 1 -10.58 9.08 -2.73
CA MET A 1 -11.50 10.04 -3.35
C MET A 1 -12.30 9.32 -4.44
N CYS A 2 -13.55 8.94 -4.17
CA CYS A 2 -14.52 8.70 -5.24
C CYS A 2 -15.39 9.95 -5.34
N TRP A 3 -15.48 10.54 -6.53
CA TRP A 3 -16.44 11.60 -6.82
C TRP A 3 -17.62 10.97 -7.56
N ARG A 4 -18.85 11.41 -7.28
CA ARG A 4 -20.00 11.13 -8.15
C ARG A 4 -19.64 11.61 -9.56
N ARG A 5 -19.59 10.71 -10.53
CA ARG A 5 -19.45 11.06 -11.95
C ARG A 5 -20.56 10.36 -12.71
N ALA A 6 -21.10 11.04 -13.72
CA ALA A 6 -22.06 10.42 -14.62
C ALA A 6 -21.33 9.40 -15.50
N SER A 7 -21.85 8.18 -15.52
CA SER A 7 -21.69 7.25 -16.63
C SER A 7 -22.90 7.35 -17.56
N TYR A 8 -22.77 6.83 -18.77
CA TYR A 8 -23.75 6.99 -19.83
C TYR A 8 -23.97 5.62 -20.46
N HIS A 9 -25.15 5.06 -20.23
CA HIS A 9 -25.56 3.77 -20.75
C HIS A 9 -26.21 3.94 -22.12
N TYR A 10 -25.83 3.12 -23.10
CA TYR A 10 -26.28 3.23 -24.48
C TYR A 10 -27.23 2.08 -24.83
N SER A 11 -28.40 2.42 -25.38
CA SER A 11 -29.35 1.47 -25.96
C SER A 11 -29.82 1.92 -27.35
N LEU A 12 -30.35 0.99 -28.14
CA LEU A 12 -30.85 1.22 -29.51
C LEU A 12 -32.34 0.89 -29.60
N ASP A 13 -33.16 1.89 -29.83
CA ASP A 13 -34.60 1.79 -30.04
C ASP A 13 -34.94 1.80 -31.54
N ALA A 14 -35.30 0.63 -32.06
CA ALA A 14 -35.69 0.47 -33.46
C ALA A 14 -36.97 1.22 -33.85
N THR A 15 -37.88 1.44 -32.91
CA THR A 15 -39.14 2.16 -33.19
C THR A 15 -38.89 3.64 -33.43
N THR A 16 -37.96 4.22 -32.68
CA THR A 16 -37.51 5.60 -32.83
C THR A 16 -36.54 5.76 -34.00
N ALA A 17 -35.68 4.77 -34.27
CA ALA A 17 -34.79 4.78 -35.43
C ALA A 17 -35.55 4.70 -36.76
N GLY A 18 -36.63 3.91 -36.81
CA GLY A 18 -37.47 3.78 -37.99
C GLY A 18 -36.69 3.35 -39.24
N ALA A 19 -36.82 4.12 -40.32
CA ALA A 19 -36.14 3.84 -41.59
C ALA A 19 -34.61 3.99 -41.51
N ASP A 20 -34.10 4.73 -40.52
CA ASP A 20 -32.68 4.99 -40.35
C ASP A 20 -31.96 3.89 -39.55
N LEU A 21 -32.68 2.88 -39.07
CA LEU A 21 -32.17 1.85 -38.16
C LEU A 21 -30.84 1.22 -38.61
N ILE A 22 -30.72 0.84 -39.88
CA ILE A 22 -29.49 0.22 -40.37
C ILE A 22 -28.32 1.22 -40.40
N GLY A 23 -28.59 2.48 -40.76
CA GLY A 23 -27.59 3.55 -40.74
C GLY A 23 -27.13 3.85 -39.31
N THR A 24 -28.07 3.91 -38.37
CA THR A 24 -27.78 4.05 -36.93
C THR A 24 -26.97 2.87 -36.41
N ALA A 25 -27.32 1.63 -36.78
CA ALA A 25 -26.60 0.43 -36.35
C ALA A 25 -25.14 0.42 -36.84
N HIS A 26 -24.88 0.86 -38.07
CA HIS A 26 -23.51 1.04 -38.58
C HIS A 26 -22.71 2.03 -37.73
N ALA A 27 -23.27 3.22 -37.50
CA ALA A 27 -22.58 4.24 -36.71
C ALA A 27 -22.36 3.81 -35.25
N VAL A 28 -23.32 3.09 -34.65
CA VAL A 28 -23.21 2.52 -33.31
C VAL A 28 -22.08 1.51 -33.23
N VAL A 29 -22.01 0.55 -34.16
CA VAL A 29 -20.92 -0.45 -34.20
C VAL A 29 -19.57 0.24 -34.38
N ASP A 30 -19.44 1.16 -35.33
CA ASP A 30 -18.18 1.87 -35.59
C ASP A 30 -17.70 2.65 -34.36
N ALA A 31 -18.61 3.29 -33.62
CA ALA A 31 -18.28 4.11 -32.47
C ALA A 31 -18.07 3.32 -31.17
N LEU A 32 -18.82 2.22 -30.97
CA LEU A 32 -18.85 1.49 -29.69
C LEU A 32 -18.10 0.16 -29.70
N HIS A 33 -17.72 -0.39 -30.86
CA HIS A 33 -16.88 -1.60 -30.93
C HIS A 33 -15.63 -1.53 -30.05
N PRO A 34 -14.88 -0.40 -29.95
CA PRO A 34 -13.71 -0.33 -29.07
C PRO A 34 -14.01 -0.57 -27.58
N PHE A 35 -15.27 -0.48 -27.16
CA PHE A 35 -15.73 -0.65 -25.78
C PHE A 35 -16.49 -1.97 -25.57
N ASN A 36 -16.98 -2.60 -26.64
CA ASN A 36 -17.64 -3.91 -26.59
C ASN A 36 -17.44 -4.65 -27.93
N ASP A 37 -16.54 -5.63 -27.94
CA ASP A 37 -16.20 -6.44 -29.12
C ASP A 37 -17.38 -7.30 -29.64
N ALA A 38 -18.45 -7.45 -28.86
CA ALA A 38 -19.68 -8.10 -29.32
C ALA A 38 -20.47 -7.23 -30.32
N LEU A 39 -20.23 -5.91 -30.37
CA LEU A 39 -20.79 -4.99 -31.35
C LEU A 39 -19.91 -4.99 -32.60
N ASN A 40 -20.03 -6.02 -33.43
CA ASN A 40 -19.18 -6.20 -34.62
C ASN A 40 -19.95 -6.42 -35.94
N ASP A 41 -21.26 -6.58 -35.87
CA ASP A 41 -22.12 -6.81 -37.03
C ASP A 41 -23.32 -5.83 -36.98
N PRO A 42 -23.29 -4.75 -37.78
CA PRO A 42 -24.37 -3.78 -37.86
C PRO A 42 -25.71 -4.37 -38.33
N GLN A 43 -25.66 -5.39 -39.18
CA GLN A 43 -26.85 -6.03 -39.72
C GLN A 43 -27.52 -6.86 -38.62
N LEU A 44 -26.74 -7.66 -37.90
CA LEU A 44 -27.22 -8.44 -36.76
C LEU A 44 -27.77 -7.52 -35.66
N LEU A 45 -27.09 -6.41 -35.37
CA LEU A 45 -27.56 -5.43 -34.38
C LEU A 45 -28.92 -4.84 -34.76
N ALA A 46 -29.10 -4.45 -36.03
CA ALA A 46 -30.37 -3.92 -36.53
C ALA A 46 -31.50 -4.97 -36.47
N GLU A 47 -31.21 -6.24 -36.77
CA GLU A 47 -32.16 -7.35 -36.66
C GLU A 47 -32.57 -7.62 -35.20
N GLN A 48 -31.61 -7.58 -34.28
CA GLN A 48 -31.87 -7.72 -32.84
C GLN A 48 -32.69 -6.55 -32.30
N ALA A 49 -32.35 -5.32 -32.70
CA ALA A 49 -33.07 -4.13 -32.24
C ALA A 49 -34.52 -4.10 -32.79
N SER A 50 -34.72 -4.45 -34.07
CA SER A 50 -36.05 -4.47 -34.69
C SER A 50 -36.96 -5.62 -34.21
N SER A 51 -36.37 -6.70 -33.70
CA SER A 51 -37.12 -7.80 -33.07
C SER A 51 -37.44 -7.56 -31.59
N SER A 52 -36.87 -6.53 -30.98
CA SER A 52 -37.13 -6.14 -29.59
C SER A 52 -38.33 -5.21 -29.47
N THR A 53 -39.15 -5.42 -28.43
CA THR A 53 -40.26 -4.53 -28.06
C THR A 53 -39.83 -3.37 -27.14
N HIS A 54 -38.57 -3.38 -26.70
CA HIS A 54 -37.95 -2.35 -25.87
C HIS A 54 -36.61 -1.92 -26.47
N PRO A 55 -36.07 -0.73 -26.11
CA PRO A 55 -34.71 -0.35 -26.53
C PRO A 55 -33.72 -1.47 -26.22
N LEU A 56 -32.97 -1.91 -27.23
CA LEU A 56 -31.98 -2.97 -27.10
C LEU A 56 -30.79 -2.45 -26.32
N ASP A 57 -30.47 -3.09 -25.20
CA ASP A 57 -29.25 -2.82 -24.44
C ASP A 57 -28.02 -3.22 -25.29
N LEU A 58 -27.11 -2.26 -25.50
CA LEU A 58 -25.88 -2.47 -26.26
C LEU A 58 -24.75 -3.07 -25.41
N GLY A 59 -24.98 -3.25 -24.10
CA GLY A 59 -23.99 -3.71 -23.13
C GLY A 59 -22.87 -2.70 -22.89
N VAL A 60 -23.11 -1.42 -23.20
CA VAL A 60 -22.09 -0.36 -23.15
C VAL A 60 -22.51 0.73 -22.18
N THR A 61 -21.74 0.87 -21.11
CA THR A 61 -21.82 2.01 -20.17
C THR A 61 -20.48 2.74 -20.17
N LEU A 62 -20.46 3.98 -20.67
CA LEU A 62 -19.25 4.78 -20.81
C LEU A 62 -19.13 5.83 -19.72
N ARG A 63 -17.90 6.19 -19.34
CA ARG A 63 -17.65 7.36 -18.49
C ARG A 63 -17.90 8.65 -19.26
N ALA A 64 -18.08 9.77 -18.56
CA ALA A 64 -18.24 11.08 -19.19
C ALA A 64 -17.20 11.40 -20.28
N ASP A 65 -15.92 11.11 -20.05
CA ASP A 65 -14.87 11.43 -21.03
C ASP A 65 -14.97 10.58 -22.31
N ASP A 66 -15.23 9.27 -22.17
CA ASP A 66 -15.38 8.37 -23.32
C ASP A 66 -16.74 8.56 -24.02
N SER A 67 -17.79 8.82 -23.25
CA SER A 67 -19.09 9.22 -23.78
C SER A 67 -18.95 10.50 -24.60
N ASN A 68 -18.26 11.53 -24.10
CA ASN A 68 -18.01 12.76 -24.85
C ASN A 68 -17.25 12.53 -26.18
N ARG A 69 -16.36 11.53 -26.24
CA ARG A 69 -15.64 11.17 -27.48
C ARG A 69 -16.56 10.59 -28.54
N VAL A 70 -17.52 9.75 -28.15
CA VAL A 70 -18.43 9.09 -29.10
C VAL A 70 -19.74 9.85 -29.31
N PHE A 71 -20.13 10.72 -28.38
CA PHE A 71 -21.43 11.39 -28.37
C PHE A 71 -21.65 12.25 -29.63
N GLY A 72 -20.61 12.90 -30.14
CA GLY A 72 -20.70 13.67 -31.39
C GLY A 72 -20.99 12.81 -32.62
N ALA A 73 -20.64 11.52 -32.60
CA ALA A 73 -20.85 10.60 -33.71
C ALA A 73 -22.22 9.91 -33.66
N ILE A 74 -22.66 9.50 -32.47
CA ILE A 74 -23.86 8.64 -32.32
C ILE A 74 -24.96 9.23 -31.43
N GLY A 75 -24.66 10.19 -30.56
CA GLY A 75 -25.56 10.62 -29.48
C GLY A 75 -26.79 11.41 -29.93
N GLN A 76 -26.87 11.79 -31.21
CA GLN A 76 -28.01 12.49 -31.82
C GLN A 76 -28.68 11.66 -32.93
N LEU A 77 -28.24 10.42 -33.15
CA LEU A 77 -28.81 9.58 -34.20
C LEU A 77 -30.20 9.06 -33.79
N PRO A 78 -31.16 8.99 -34.73
CA PRO A 78 -32.47 8.40 -34.47
C PRO A 78 -32.35 7.00 -33.86
N GLY A 79 -32.99 6.80 -32.71
CA GLY A 79 -33.01 5.54 -31.98
C GLY A 79 -31.86 5.30 -31.00
N VAL A 80 -30.80 6.11 -30.99
CA VAL A 80 -29.78 5.99 -29.93
C VAL A 80 -30.31 6.63 -28.66
N VAL A 81 -30.43 5.84 -27.60
CA VAL A 81 -30.85 6.30 -26.27
C VAL A 81 -29.64 6.29 -25.36
N VAL A 82 -29.28 7.48 -24.83
CA VAL A 82 -28.18 7.64 -23.88
C VAL A 82 -28.77 7.97 -22.52
N THR A 83 -28.67 7.02 -21.59
CA THR A 83 -29.21 7.15 -20.24
C THR A 83 -28.09 7.50 -19.26
N PRO A 84 -28.08 8.68 -18.64
CA PRO A 84 -27.11 9.00 -17.60
C PRO A 84 -27.35 8.12 -16.37
N GLN A 85 -26.28 7.51 -15.86
CA GLN A 85 -26.24 6.72 -14.64
C GLN A 85 -25.30 7.40 -13.63
N ALA A 86 -25.68 7.41 -12.35
CA ALA A 86 -24.88 7.99 -11.30
C ALA A 86 -23.99 6.90 -10.68
N ASP A 87 -22.73 6.82 -11.13
CA ASP A 87 -21.78 5.82 -10.64
C ASP A 87 -20.69 6.43 -9.75
N LEU A 88 -20.22 5.63 -8.78
CA LEU A 88 -19.05 5.94 -7.96
C LEU A 88 -17.78 5.47 -8.66
N LEU A 89 -17.34 6.22 -9.66
CA LEU A 89 -16.14 5.91 -10.43
C LEU A 89 -14.87 6.50 -9.77
N PRO A 90 -13.73 5.78 -9.81
CA PRO A 90 -12.44 6.36 -9.44
C PRO A 90 -12.11 7.54 -10.38
N THR A 91 -11.48 8.59 -9.84
CA THR A 91 -10.92 9.68 -10.68
C THR A 91 -9.75 9.20 -11.54
N ASP A 92 -9.13 8.08 -11.18
CA ASP A 92 -8.04 7.45 -11.90
C ASP A 92 -8.09 5.94 -11.62
N ASP A 93 -8.25 5.14 -12.67
CA ASP A 93 -8.39 3.69 -12.56
C ASP A 93 -7.08 2.95 -12.32
N HIS A 94 -5.95 3.65 -12.54
CA HIS A 94 -4.61 3.12 -12.33
C HIS A 94 -4.08 3.47 -10.94
N PHE A 95 -4.84 4.24 -10.16
CA PHE A 95 -4.45 4.64 -8.82
C PHE A 95 -4.53 3.45 -7.85
N ALA A 96 -3.39 3.08 -7.27
CA ALA A 96 -3.26 2.03 -6.24
C ALA A 96 -4.13 0.78 -6.52
N PRO A 97 -3.97 0.12 -7.68
CA PRO A 97 -4.95 -0.83 -8.20
C PRO A 97 -5.22 -2.00 -7.26
N VAL A 98 -4.17 -2.50 -6.58
CA VAL A 98 -4.28 -3.58 -5.58
C VAL A 98 -5.14 -3.15 -4.39
N VAL A 99 -4.85 -1.98 -3.80
CA VAL A 99 -5.60 -1.47 -2.63
C VAL A 99 -7.03 -1.13 -3.01
N MET A 100 -7.23 -0.45 -4.14
CA MET A 100 -8.57 -0.05 -4.60
C MET A 100 -9.46 -1.25 -4.90
N THR A 101 -8.88 -2.36 -5.37
CA THR A 101 -9.62 -3.62 -5.57
C THR A 101 -10.13 -4.17 -4.24
N GLU A 102 -9.29 -4.24 -3.21
CA GLU A 102 -9.69 -4.75 -1.89
C GLU A 102 -10.67 -3.81 -1.17
N VAL A 103 -10.48 -2.50 -1.27
CA VAL A 103 -11.44 -1.52 -0.75
C VAL A 103 -12.79 -1.67 -1.43
N LYS A 104 -12.84 -1.80 -2.76
CA LYS A 104 -14.09 -2.02 -3.51
C LYS A 104 -14.81 -3.27 -3.02
N LYS A 105 -14.10 -4.39 -2.85
CA LYS A 105 -14.69 -5.64 -2.32
C LYS A 105 -15.29 -5.44 -0.93
N ALA A 106 -14.62 -4.71 -0.05
CA ALA A 106 -15.09 -4.49 1.32
C ALA A 106 -16.37 -3.64 1.40
N VAL A 107 -16.60 -2.79 0.40
CA VAL A 107 -17.66 -1.78 0.44
C VAL A 107 -18.72 -1.94 -0.64
N ILE A 108 -18.62 -2.95 -1.50
CA ILE A 108 -19.46 -3.12 -2.70
C ILE A 108 -20.95 -3.06 -2.36
N ASP A 109 -21.38 -3.73 -1.29
CA ASP A 109 -22.78 -3.77 -0.83
C ASP A 109 -23.29 -2.43 -0.28
N GLN A 110 -22.42 -1.43 -0.18
CA GLN A 110 -22.71 -0.09 0.35
C GLN A 110 -22.61 0.99 -0.73
N LEU A 111 -22.22 0.61 -1.95
CA LEU A 111 -22.13 1.53 -3.08
C LEU A 111 -23.47 1.68 -3.83
N ASP A 112 -24.40 0.74 -3.59
CA ASP A 112 -25.73 0.78 -4.19
C ASP A 112 -26.64 1.77 -3.45
N GLY A 113 -27.13 2.75 -4.19
CA GLY A 113 -28.18 3.65 -3.73
C GLY A 113 -29.56 3.00 -3.79
N GLN A 114 -30.57 3.72 -3.30
CA GLN A 114 -31.97 3.36 -3.59
C GLN A 114 -32.33 3.87 -4.98
N ALA A 115 -32.75 2.96 -5.85
CA ALA A 115 -33.24 3.31 -7.17
C ALA A 115 -34.50 4.19 -7.06
N GLY A 116 -34.54 5.23 -7.88
CA GLY A 116 -35.73 6.04 -8.10
C GLY A 116 -36.68 5.33 -9.07
N TRP A 117 -37.91 5.80 -9.15
CA TRP A 117 -38.87 5.31 -10.13
C TRP A 117 -39.82 6.42 -10.54
N ARG A 118 -40.29 6.37 -11.78
CA ARG A 118 -41.32 7.28 -12.29
C ARG A 118 -42.48 6.50 -12.89
N VAL A 119 -43.69 6.99 -12.70
CA VAL A 119 -44.90 6.54 -13.39
C VAL A 119 -45.16 7.51 -14.51
N VAL A 120 -45.23 7.00 -15.74
CA VAL A 120 -45.48 7.78 -16.94
C VAL A 120 -46.79 7.35 -17.59
N SER A 121 -47.54 8.29 -18.15
CA SER A 121 -48.62 7.98 -19.09
C SER A 121 -48.02 7.80 -20.48
N VAL A 122 -48.30 6.69 -21.15
CA VAL A 122 -47.84 6.42 -22.53
C VAL A 122 -48.99 6.57 -23.53
N ASN A 123 -48.69 7.00 -24.75
CA ASN A 123 -49.67 6.98 -25.84
C ASN A 123 -49.78 5.58 -26.47
N GLN A 124 -50.70 5.43 -27.43
CA GLN A 124 -50.93 4.18 -28.18
C GLN A 124 -49.72 3.65 -28.95
N ASN A 125 -48.67 4.46 -29.12
CA ASN A 125 -47.41 4.09 -29.76
C ASN A 125 -46.29 3.83 -28.74
N GLY A 126 -46.60 3.79 -27.44
CA GLY A 126 -45.62 3.54 -26.36
C GLY A 126 -44.76 4.73 -25.96
N VAL A 127 -45.06 5.93 -26.47
CA VAL A 127 -44.27 7.14 -26.17
C VAL A 127 -44.75 7.78 -24.86
N ASP A 128 -43.82 8.10 -23.97
CA ASP A 128 -44.07 8.86 -22.73
C ASP A 128 -44.72 10.22 -23.05
N VAL A 129 -45.94 10.44 -22.54
CA VAL A 129 -46.74 11.68 -22.73
C VAL A 129 -46.62 12.61 -21.53
N ALA A 130 -46.54 12.07 -20.32
CA ALA A 130 -46.40 12.85 -19.09
C ALA A 130 -45.89 11.97 -17.93
N VAL A 131 -45.12 12.57 -17.03
CA VAL A 131 -44.75 11.95 -15.74
C VAL A 131 -45.87 12.23 -14.74
N LEU A 132 -46.52 11.18 -14.24
CA LEU A 132 -47.63 11.24 -13.29
C LEU A 132 -47.13 11.25 -11.83
N HIS A 133 -46.01 10.57 -11.59
CA HIS A 133 -45.37 10.52 -10.27
C HIS A 133 -43.89 10.19 -10.45
N GLU A 134 -43.06 10.73 -9.58
CA GLU A 134 -41.63 10.47 -9.58
C GLU A 134 -41.11 10.41 -8.15
N VAL A 135 -40.33 9.37 -7.88
CA VAL A 135 -39.52 9.21 -6.69
C VAL A 135 -38.08 9.28 -7.16
N GLU A 136 -37.39 10.33 -6.76
CA GLU A 136 -35.98 10.53 -7.07
C GLU A 136 -35.13 9.40 -6.48
N PRO A 137 -34.10 8.91 -7.19
CA PRO A 137 -33.13 7.99 -6.61
C PRO A 137 -32.41 8.62 -5.42
N SER A 138 -32.04 7.80 -4.45
CA SER A 138 -31.21 8.20 -3.30
C SER A 138 -29.85 7.51 -3.40
N PRO A 139 -28.81 8.14 -3.96
CA PRO A 139 -27.54 7.47 -4.21
C PRO A 139 -26.77 7.25 -2.91
N ALA A 140 -25.98 6.17 -2.86
CA ALA A 140 -25.18 5.84 -1.70
C ALA A 140 -24.18 6.97 -1.32
N PRO A 141 -23.84 7.10 -0.02
CA PRO A 141 -22.78 8.00 0.42
C PRO A 141 -21.42 7.65 -0.19
N SER A 142 -20.59 8.67 -0.46
CA SER A 142 -19.21 8.45 -0.93
C SER A 142 -18.33 7.87 0.18
N ILE A 143 -17.41 6.99 -0.20
CA ILE A 143 -16.42 6.41 0.72
C ILE A 143 -15.09 7.14 0.59
N THR A 144 -14.56 7.58 1.73
CA THR A 144 -13.26 8.24 1.81
C THR A 144 -12.22 7.28 2.38
N ILE A 145 -11.04 7.25 1.76
CA ILE A 145 -9.89 6.49 2.23
C ILE A 145 -8.72 7.42 2.53
N THR A 146 -7.80 6.94 3.35
CA THR A 146 -6.65 7.71 3.87
C THR A 146 -5.48 7.81 2.89
N LEU A 147 -5.47 7.03 1.80
CA LEU A 147 -4.40 7.10 0.81
C LEU A 147 -4.24 8.53 0.30
N ASP A 148 -3.04 9.08 0.48
CA ASP A 148 -2.67 10.37 -0.06
C ASP A 148 -2.19 10.17 -1.49
N ARG A 149 -2.85 10.84 -2.45
CA ARG A 149 -2.54 10.66 -3.87
C ARG A 149 -1.10 11.04 -4.19
N THR A 150 -0.59 12.13 -3.63
CA THR A 150 0.76 12.61 -3.88
C THR A 150 1.81 11.63 -3.34
N VAL A 151 1.60 11.09 -2.14
CA VAL A 151 2.49 10.10 -1.54
C VAL A 151 2.41 8.76 -2.28
N GLN A 152 1.20 8.29 -2.59
CA GLN A 152 0.98 7.04 -3.32
C GLN A 152 1.60 7.09 -4.72
N ASP A 153 1.42 8.17 -5.48
CA ASP A 153 1.98 8.28 -6.84
C ASP A 153 3.51 8.40 -6.81
N ALA A 154 4.07 9.04 -5.78
CA ALA A 154 5.52 9.08 -5.58
C ALA A 154 6.09 7.70 -5.23
N ALA A 155 5.43 6.97 -4.32
CA ALA A 155 5.83 5.63 -3.92
C ALA A 155 5.68 4.62 -5.07
N GLN A 156 4.60 4.72 -5.85
CA GLN A 156 4.34 3.85 -7.00
C GLN A 156 5.40 4.04 -8.09
N ARG A 157 5.71 5.28 -8.46
CA ARG A 157 6.80 5.55 -9.42
C ARG A 157 8.16 5.04 -8.95
N ALA A 158 8.44 5.11 -7.64
CA ALA A 158 9.68 4.62 -7.07
C ALA A 158 9.81 3.09 -7.17
N VAL A 159 8.75 2.33 -6.87
CA VAL A 159 8.77 0.86 -6.99
C VAL A 159 8.79 0.40 -8.45
N ASP A 160 8.10 1.11 -9.34
CA ASP A 160 8.04 0.78 -10.78
C ASP A 160 9.37 1.02 -11.50
N ALA A 161 10.22 1.91 -10.98
CA ALA A 161 11.59 2.10 -11.46
C ALA A 161 12.54 0.94 -11.12
N ARG A 162 12.05 -0.11 -10.44
CA ARG A 162 12.84 -1.28 -10.03
C ARG A 162 12.33 -2.55 -10.72
N GLY A 163 13.29 -3.34 -11.21
CA GLY A 163 13.04 -4.73 -11.57
C GLY A 163 12.86 -5.63 -10.33
N GLY A 164 12.43 -6.87 -10.54
CA GLY A 164 12.11 -7.79 -9.45
C GLY A 164 10.83 -7.40 -8.71
N LYS A 165 10.74 -7.72 -7.42
CA LYS A 165 9.58 -7.42 -6.57
C LYS A 165 9.95 -6.29 -5.61
N ALA A 166 9.32 -5.13 -5.78
CA ALA A 166 9.62 -3.93 -4.99
C ALA A 166 8.33 -3.39 -4.35
N MET A 167 8.41 -3.00 -3.07
CA MET A 167 7.30 -2.46 -2.30
C MET A 167 7.74 -1.26 -1.45
N ILE A 168 6.83 -0.31 -1.26
CA ILE A 168 6.92 0.77 -0.28
C ILE A 168 5.57 0.88 0.44
N VAL A 169 5.58 0.89 1.77
CA VAL A 169 4.42 1.25 2.59
C VAL A 169 4.72 2.52 3.35
N VAL A 170 3.76 3.46 3.39
CA VAL A 170 3.87 4.73 4.11
C VAL A 170 2.67 4.92 5.03
N LEU A 171 2.97 5.18 6.30
CA LEU A 171 2.02 5.50 7.37
C LEU A 171 2.26 6.92 7.85
N LYS A 172 1.19 7.55 8.35
CA LYS A 172 1.26 8.80 9.09
C LYS A 172 1.39 8.52 10.59
N PRO A 173 2.54 8.74 11.23
CA PRO A 173 2.75 8.41 12.65
C PRO A 173 1.73 9.04 13.60
N SER A 174 1.34 10.29 13.39
CA SER A 174 0.45 11.01 14.31
C SER A 174 -0.96 10.45 14.39
N THR A 175 -1.49 9.93 13.28
CA THR A 175 -2.89 9.48 13.15
C THR A 175 -3.02 7.98 12.92
N GLY A 176 -2.01 7.31 12.38
CA GLY A 176 -2.07 5.94 11.88
C GLY A 176 -2.68 5.81 10.49
N GLU A 177 -2.99 6.91 9.81
CA GLU A 177 -3.49 6.88 8.44
C GLU A 177 -2.48 6.18 7.52
N ILE A 178 -2.96 5.20 6.75
CA ILE A 178 -2.18 4.58 5.67
C ILE A 178 -2.21 5.55 4.50
N LEU A 179 -1.05 6.13 4.17
CA LEU A 179 -0.93 7.14 3.12
C LEU A 179 -0.55 6.52 1.78
N ALA A 180 0.25 5.45 1.79
CA ALA A 180 0.57 4.71 0.58
C ALA A 180 0.82 3.23 0.83
N ILE A 181 0.38 2.39 -0.11
CA ILE A 181 0.77 0.99 -0.27
C ILE A 181 1.11 0.83 -1.76
N ALA A 182 2.40 0.86 -2.07
CA ALA A 182 2.90 0.76 -3.43
C ALA A 182 3.65 -0.56 -3.63
N GLN A 183 3.38 -1.22 -4.75
CA GLN A 183 4.10 -2.41 -5.19
C GLN A 183 4.13 -2.49 -6.72
N ASN A 184 5.25 -2.94 -7.27
CA ASN A 184 5.45 -3.01 -8.71
C ASN A 184 4.81 -4.26 -9.34
N ALA A 185 4.83 -4.36 -10.67
CA ALA A 185 4.23 -5.49 -11.39
C ALA A 185 4.77 -6.87 -10.94
N GLY A 186 6.08 -6.97 -10.64
CA GLY A 186 6.68 -8.21 -10.15
C GLY A 186 6.15 -8.64 -8.78
N ALA A 187 5.88 -7.68 -7.89
CA ALA A 187 5.25 -7.94 -6.59
C ALA A 187 3.74 -8.20 -6.70
N ASN A 188 3.04 -7.53 -7.63
CA ASN A 188 1.60 -7.74 -7.87
C ASN A 188 1.24 -9.18 -8.25
N ALA A 189 2.16 -9.89 -8.91
CA ALA A 189 1.98 -11.30 -9.25
C ALA A 189 1.80 -12.23 -8.02
N ASP A 190 2.23 -11.79 -6.83
CA ASP A 190 2.12 -12.55 -5.57
C ASP A 190 0.94 -12.06 -4.69
N GLY A 191 0.12 -11.13 -5.17
CA GLY A 191 -0.95 -10.50 -4.39
C GLY A 191 -0.45 -9.31 -3.54
N PRO A 192 -1.12 -8.97 -2.42
CA PRO A 192 -0.86 -7.75 -1.62
C PRO A 192 0.35 -7.90 -0.67
N ILE A 193 1.49 -8.37 -1.18
CA ILE A 193 2.66 -8.69 -0.35
C ILE A 193 3.30 -7.47 0.33
N ALA A 194 2.96 -6.23 -0.07
CA ALA A 194 3.33 -5.03 0.69
C ALA A 194 2.73 -5.03 2.12
N THR A 195 1.54 -5.60 2.31
CA THR A 195 0.87 -5.67 3.63
C THR A 195 0.86 -7.05 4.25
N THR A 196 1.09 -8.11 3.49
CA THR A 196 1.01 -9.50 3.97
C THR A 196 2.29 -10.32 3.80
N GLY A 197 3.21 -9.91 2.92
CA GLY A 197 4.40 -10.67 2.59
C GLY A 197 5.38 -10.70 3.77
N LEU A 198 5.90 -11.88 4.10
CA LEU A 198 6.79 -12.08 5.25
C LEU A 198 8.20 -12.39 4.77
N TYR A 199 9.17 -11.58 5.19
CA TYR A 199 10.57 -11.73 4.82
C TYR A 199 11.46 -11.49 6.05
N PRO A 200 12.67 -12.05 6.09
CA PRO A 200 13.63 -11.67 7.12
C PRO A 200 13.93 -10.16 7.00
N PRO A 201 13.74 -9.37 8.08
CA PRO A 201 13.90 -7.91 8.04
C PRO A 201 15.38 -7.46 8.01
N GLY A 202 16.30 -8.39 8.24
CA GLY A 202 17.73 -8.11 8.39
C GLY A 202 17.97 -6.99 9.41
N SER A 203 18.97 -6.17 9.14
CA SER A 203 19.39 -5.12 10.06
C SER A 203 18.36 -4.03 10.35
N THR A 204 17.22 -3.95 9.65
CA THR A 204 16.12 -3.05 10.06
C THR A 204 15.53 -3.46 11.41
N PHE A 205 15.54 -4.75 11.74
CA PHE A 205 15.07 -5.28 13.02
C PHE A 205 15.94 -4.87 14.22
N LYS A 206 17.16 -4.37 13.96
CA LYS A 206 18.02 -3.82 15.03
C LYS A 206 17.38 -2.64 15.75
N MET A 207 16.36 -1.98 15.18
CA MET A 207 15.51 -1.03 15.90
C MET A 207 14.84 -1.68 17.12
N VAL A 208 14.26 -2.87 16.93
CA VAL A 208 13.61 -3.66 18.00
C VAL A 208 14.65 -4.19 18.98
N THR A 209 15.75 -4.77 18.49
CA THR A 209 16.82 -5.32 19.34
C THR A 209 17.50 -4.24 20.20
N ALA A 210 17.80 -3.07 19.62
CA ALA A 210 18.33 -1.93 20.38
C ALA A 210 17.34 -1.47 21.45
N GLY A 211 16.06 -1.33 21.09
CA GLY A 211 14.99 -1.02 22.03
C GLY A 211 14.92 -2.02 23.18
N ALA A 212 14.99 -3.32 22.90
CA ALA A 212 14.99 -4.38 23.90
C ALA A 212 16.17 -4.27 24.88
N ALA A 213 17.38 -4.03 24.35
CA ALA A 213 18.58 -3.87 25.17
C ALA A 213 18.52 -2.62 26.07
N VAL A 214 18.03 -1.51 25.51
CA VAL A 214 17.86 -0.25 26.25
C VAL A 214 16.80 -0.38 27.34
N GLU A 215 15.64 -0.94 27.03
CA GLU A 215 14.55 -1.15 27.99
C GLU A 215 15.02 -1.95 29.21
N ARG A 216 15.92 -2.92 28.99
CA ARG A 216 16.46 -3.81 30.03
C ARG A 216 17.77 -3.34 30.66
N ASP A 217 18.16 -2.08 30.46
CA ASP A 217 19.39 -1.50 31.01
C ASP A 217 20.69 -2.21 30.58
N MET A 218 20.66 -2.95 29.48
CA MET A 218 21.82 -3.68 28.97
C MET A 218 22.80 -2.75 28.23
N ALA A 219 22.27 -1.69 27.59
CA ALA A 219 23.07 -0.71 26.88
C ALA A 219 22.35 0.65 26.78
N THR A 220 23.13 1.70 26.61
CA THR A 220 22.70 3.04 26.20
C THR A 220 23.36 3.37 24.85
N PRO A 221 22.93 4.44 24.14
CA PRO A 221 23.59 4.87 22.90
C PRO A 221 25.10 5.13 23.02
N ASN A 222 25.59 5.38 24.24
CA ASN A 222 27.00 5.65 24.57
C ASN A 222 27.75 4.44 25.14
N THR A 223 27.06 3.33 25.42
CA THR A 223 27.72 2.11 25.90
C THR A 223 28.67 1.59 24.84
N MET A 224 29.94 1.44 25.22
CA MET A 224 30.99 0.91 24.36
C MET A 224 30.82 -0.60 24.22
N LEU A 225 30.67 -1.09 23.00
CA LEU A 225 30.42 -2.49 22.68
C LEU A 225 31.40 -2.96 21.61
N GLY A 226 31.73 -4.24 21.64
CA GLY A 226 32.52 -4.87 20.58
C GLY A 226 31.75 -4.88 19.27
N CYS A 227 32.43 -4.50 18.19
CA CYS A 227 32.01 -4.69 16.81
C CYS A 227 33.16 -5.34 16.00
N PRO A 228 33.64 -6.52 16.43
CA PRO A 228 34.64 -7.25 15.67
C PRO A 228 34.06 -7.73 14.34
N GLY A 229 34.93 -8.00 13.35
CA GLY A 229 34.53 -8.51 12.03
C GLY A 229 33.79 -9.86 12.07
N HIS A 230 34.05 -10.66 13.11
CA HIS A 230 33.35 -11.89 13.42
C HIS A 230 33.26 -12.08 14.94
N LEU A 231 32.23 -12.79 15.40
CA LEU A 231 32.07 -13.14 16.81
C LEU A 231 31.46 -14.54 16.93
N ASP A 232 32.10 -15.39 17.74
CA ASP A 232 31.58 -16.72 18.04
C ASP A 232 30.63 -16.65 19.25
N ILE A 233 29.40 -17.11 19.06
CA ILE A 233 28.38 -17.20 20.12
C ILE A 233 27.84 -18.62 20.12
N GLY A 234 28.19 -19.38 21.17
CA GLY A 234 27.92 -20.81 21.21
C GLY A 234 28.66 -21.53 20.08
N HIS A 235 27.92 -22.14 19.16
CA HIS A 235 28.47 -22.86 18.01
C HIS A 235 28.33 -22.09 16.69
N ARG A 236 27.87 -20.83 16.71
CA ARG A 236 27.70 -19.99 15.52
C ARG A 236 28.77 -18.91 15.47
N THR A 237 29.41 -18.80 14.32
CA THR A 237 30.25 -17.66 13.95
C THR A 237 29.39 -16.63 13.23
N ILE A 238 29.27 -15.43 13.81
CA ILE A 238 28.49 -14.33 13.26
C ILE A 238 29.43 -13.34 12.56
N PRO A 239 29.34 -13.17 11.23
CA PRO A 239 30.14 -12.17 10.52
C PRO A 239 29.41 -10.81 10.44
N ASN A 240 30.19 -9.73 10.43
CA ASN A 240 29.72 -8.47 9.85
C ASN A 240 29.68 -8.57 8.32
N TYR A 241 28.78 -7.83 7.68
CA TYR A 241 28.75 -7.74 6.23
C TYR A 241 30.12 -7.28 5.69
N GLY A 242 30.67 -7.98 4.71
CA GLY A 242 32.02 -7.70 4.19
C GLY A 242 33.15 -7.84 5.22
N GLY A 243 32.88 -8.42 6.40
CA GLY A 243 33.87 -8.66 7.45
C GLY A 243 34.43 -7.40 8.11
N PHE A 244 33.73 -6.24 8.02
CA PHE A 244 34.26 -5.00 8.61
C PHE A 244 34.41 -5.11 10.13
N ASP A 245 35.44 -4.47 10.66
CA ASP A 245 35.74 -4.41 12.09
C ASP A 245 35.82 -2.94 12.52
N LEU A 246 35.07 -2.56 13.55
CA LEU A 246 35.12 -1.22 14.14
C LEU A 246 35.84 -1.19 15.49
N GLY A 247 36.31 -2.33 15.98
CA GLY A 247 36.85 -2.50 17.32
C GLY A 247 35.75 -2.31 18.36
N VAL A 248 35.99 -1.44 19.33
CA VAL A 248 35.04 -1.11 20.39
C VAL A 248 34.46 0.28 20.12
N VAL A 249 33.15 0.35 19.91
CA VAL A 249 32.45 1.60 19.55
C VAL A 249 31.17 1.79 20.36
N PRO A 250 30.66 3.02 20.50
CA PRO A 250 29.35 3.24 21.11
C PRO A 250 28.24 2.47 20.37
N LEU A 251 27.20 2.02 21.08
CA LEU A 251 26.02 1.39 20.47
C LEU A 251 25.45 2.21 19.31
N SER A 252 25.42 3.54 19.43
CA SER A 252 24.99 4.43 18.36
C SER A 252 25.79 4.26 17.06
N ARG A 253 27.12 4.11 17.16
CA ARG A 253 27.98 3.85 16.02
C ARG A 253 27.80 2.43 15.47
N ALA A 254 27.71 1.43 16.35
CA ALA A 254 27.44 0.05 15.95
C ALA A 254 26.09 -0.06 15.19
N PHE A 255 25.05 0.62 15.66
CA PHE A 255 23.74 0.71 15.00
C PHE A 255 23.86 1.42 13.64
N ALA A 256 24.53 2.57 13.59
CA ALA A 256 24.69 3.37 12.37
C ALA A 256 25.48 2.65 11.26
N SER A 257 26.52 1.91 11.65
CA SER A 257 27.34 1.07 10.75
C SER A 257 26.77 -0.33 10.54
N SER A 258 25.62 -0.65 11.16
CA SER A 258 24.94 -1.93 11.00
C SER A 258 25.74 -3.15 11.45
N CYS A 259 26.48 -3.05 12.56
CA CYS A 259 27.26 -4.15 13.13
C CYS A 259 26.39 -5.36 13.48
N ASN A 260 26.66 -6.53 12.93
CA ASN A 260 25.93 -7.76 13.26
C ASN A 260 26.41 -8.31 14.60
N THR A 261 27.73 -8.35 14.82
CA THR A 261 28.34 -8.95 16.02
C THR A 261 27.87 -8.28 17.31
N THR A 262 27.78 -6.95 17.35
CA THR A 262 27.21 -6.23 18.51
C THR A 262 25.77 -6.64 18.80
N PHE A 263 24.92 -6.74 17.78
CA PHE A 263 23.49 -7.02 17.94
C PHE A 263 23.20 -8.49 18.24
N ALA A 264 24.02 -9.38 17.68
CA ALA A 264 24.08 -10.79 18.02
C ALA A 264 24.45 -10.99 19.50
N GLU A 265 25.48 -10.28 19.98
CA GLU A 265 25.87 -10.34 21.39
C GLU A 265 24.75 -9.83 22.31
N LEU A 266 24.15 -8.68 22.00
CA LEU A 266 23.05 -8.12 22.77
C LEU A 266 21.85 -9.07 22.83
N SER A 267 21.43 -9.64 21.70
CA SER A 267 20.28 -10.53 21.67
C SER A 267 20.54 -11.86 22.37
N SER A 268 21.77 -12.39 22.28
CA SER A 268 22.16 -13.65 22.94
C SER A 268 21.91 -13.62 24.46
N LYS A 269 22.06 -12.43 25.07
CA LYS A 269 21.87 -12.15 26.50
C LYS A 269 20.42 -11.83 26.88
N LEU A 270 19.53 -11.63 25.91
CA LEU A 270 18.10 -11.46 26.19
C LEU A 270 17.47 -12.78 26.67
N PRO A 271 16.41 -12.73 27.50
CA PRO A 271 15.65 -13.93 27.82
C PRO A 271 14.93 -14.47 26.56
N PRO A 272 14.45 -15.73 26.59
CA PRO A 272 13.82 -16.38 25.43
C PRO A 272 12.66 -15.62 24.76
N ARG A 273 11.95 -14.79 25.52
CA ARG A 273 10.84 -13.94 25.05
C ARG A 273 11.23 -12.47 24.88
N GLY A 274 12.49 -12.12 25.07
CA GLY A 274 12.95 -10.73 25.11
C GLY A 274 12.71 -9.99 23.79
N LEU A 275 13.03 -10.63 22.67
CA LEU A 275 12.76 -10.06 21.34
C LEU A 275 11.26 -10.03 21.03
N THR A 276 10.51 -11.08 21.36
CA THR A 276 9.04 -11.13 21.18
C THR A 276 8.33 -10.00 21.93
N GLN A 277 8.66 -9.80 23.20
CA GLN A 277 8.09 -8.73 24.03
C GLN A 277 8.52 -7.34 23.59
N ALA A 278 9.73 -7.19 23.04
CA ALA A 278 10.14 -5.92 22.48
C ALA A 278 9.36 -5.63 21.19
N ALA A 279 9.22 -6.62 20.31
CA ALA A 279 8.55 -6.48 19.03
C ALA A 279 7.06 -6.11 19.15
N SER A 280 6.34 -6.67 20.13
CA SER A 280 4.93 -6.32 20.39
C SER A 280 4.72 -4.84 20.70
N ARG A 281 5.69 -4.20 21.38
CA ARG A 281 5.67 -2.75 21.66
C ARG A 281 5.83 -1.87 20.43
N TYR A 282 6.20 -2.44 19.29
CA TYR A 282 6.21 -1.77 17.99
C TYR A 282 5.03 -2.20 17.09
N GLY A 283 4.11 -3.01 17.60
CA GLY A 283 2.98 -3.56 16.85
C GLY A 283 3.29 -4.83 16.05
N ILE A 284 4.51 -5.39 16.12
CA ILE A 284 4.83 -6.65 15.44
C ILE A 284 4.19 -7.83 16.19
N GLY A 285 3.49 -8.69 15.45
CA GLY A 285 2.77 -9.85 15.99
C GLY A 285 1.37 -9.53 16.52
N LEU A 286 0.92 -8.28 16.43
CA LEU A 286 -0.48 -7.90 16.69
C LEU A 286 -1.31 -8.10 15.41
N ASP A 287 -2.57 -8.48 15.58
CA ASP A 287 -3.57 -8.56 14.50
C ASP A 287 -4.30 -7.21 14.38
N TYR A 288 -4.14 -6.56 13.24
CA TYR A 288 -4.82 -5.31 12.90
C TYR A 288 -5.87 -5.59 11.82
N ARG A 289 -7.13 -5.60 12.23
CA ARG A 289 -8.27 -5.77 11.31
C ARG A 289 -8.66 -4.42 10.75
N VAL A 290 -7.95 -4.03 9.70
CA VAL A 290 -8.21 -2.80 8.94
C VAL A 290 -9.20 -3.14 7.82
N GLU A 291 -10.39 -2.55 7.84
CA GLU A 291 -11.35 -2.81 6.76
C GLU A 291 -10.79 -2.33 5.40
N GLY A 292 -10.94 -3.16 4.37
CA GLY A 292 -10.47 -2.89 3.01
C GLY A 292 -9.08 -3.41 2.67
N ILE A 293 -8.33 -3.97 3.62
CA ILE A 293 -7.05 -4.67 3.36
C ILE A 293 -6.80 -5.80 4.36
N THR A 294 -6.05 -6.82 3.95
CA THR A 294 -5.45 -7.76 4.90
C THR A 294 -4.10 -7.22 5.35
N THR A 295 -3.82 -7.29 6.66
CA THR A 295 -2.52 -6.88 7.21
C THR A 295 -1.89 -8.02 8.01
N VAL A 296 -0.58 -8.16 7.86
CA VAL A 296 0.25 -9.03 8.69
C VAL A 296 1.47 -8.19 9.05
N THR A 297 1.79 -8.02 10.33
CA THR A 297 2.93 -7.19 10.74
C THR A 297 4.24 -7.98 10.74
N GLY A 298 4.21 -9.23 11.19
CA GLY A 298 5.38 -10.08 11.28
C GLY A 298 5.23 -11.14 12.36
N SER A 299 6.30 -11.88 12.58
CA SER A 299 6.41 -12.89 13.62
C SER A 299 7.79 -12.84 14.23
N VAL A 300 7.85 -12.82 15.57
CA VAL A 300 9.07 -12.91 16.37
C VAL A 300 8.88 -14.05 17.36
N PRO A 301 9.05 -15.31 16.93
CA PRO A 301 8.80 -16.46 17.78
C PRO A 301 9.76 -16.45 18.99
N PRO A 302 9.30 -16.76 20.20
CA PRO A 302 10.20 -16.95 21.32
C PRO A 302 11.10 -18.16 21.09
N THR A 303 12.33 -18.11 21.62
CA THR A 303 13.28 -19.22 21.48
C THR A 303 14.21 -19.36 22.68
N VAL A 304 14.37 -20.60 23.14
CA VAL A 304 15.38 -20.97 24.14
C VAL A 304 16.73 -21.23 23.49
N ASP A 305 16.75 -21.53 22.19
CA ASP A 305 17.96 -21.78 21.43
C ASP A 305 18.82 -20.51 21.33
N LEU A 306 20.10 -20.63 21.71
CA LEU A 306 21.02 -19.50 21.74
C LEU A 306 21.39 -19.04 20.32
N ALA A 307 21.58 -19.97 19.38
CA ALA A 307 21.95 -19.66 18.00
C ALA A 307 20.79 -18.94 17.30
N GLU A 308 19.56 -19.46 17.43
CA GLU A 308 18.38 -18.79 16.88
C GLU A 308 18.22 -17.38 17.46
N ARG A 309 18.29 -17.22 18.79
CA ARG A 309 18.15 -15.90 19.42
C ARG A 309 19.24 -14.91 18.99
N THR A 310 20.43 -15.43 18.71
CA THR A 310 21.55 -14.64 18.19
C THR A 310 21.24 -14.13 16.78
N GLU A 311 20.78 -15.01 15.88
CA GLU A 311 20.40 -14.68 14.50
C GLU A 311 19.16 -13.79 14.40
N ASP A 312 18.18 -14.02 15.26
CA ASP A 312 16.99 -13.17 15.39
C ASP A 312 17.37 -11.73 15.76
N GLY A 313 18.41 -11.55 16.57
CA GLY A 313 18.86 -10.24 17.04
C GLY A 313 19.28 -9.27 15.94
N PHE A 314 19.75 -9.80 14.80
CA PHE A 314 20.08 -9.02 13.61
C PHE A 314 19.18 -9.31 12.41
N GLY A 315 18.06 -10.02 12.63
CA GLY A 315 16.95 -10.15 11.68
C GLY A 315 17.12 -11.23 10.61
N GLN A 316 17.90 -12.28 10.85
CA GLN A 316 18.15 -13.38 9.89
C GLN A 316 17.57 -14.74 10.28
N GLY A 317 17.30 -14.97 11.57
CA GLY A 317 16.82 -16.26 12.09
C GLY A 317 15.36 -16.55 11.74
N ARG A 318 14.52 -16.78 12.75
CA ARG A 318 13.09 -17.06 12.60
C ARG A 318 12.22 -15.80 12.59
N VAL A 319 12.83 -14.63 12.77
CA VAL A 319 12.14 -13.35 12.68
C VAL A 319 11.73 -13.07 11.24
N LEU A 320 10.44 -12.79 11.05
CA LEU A 320 9.86 -12.34 9.79
C LEU A 320 9.08 -11.06 10.00
N ALA A 321 9.11 -10.16 9.03
CA ALA A 321 8.30 -8.95 9.02
C ALA A 321 7.79 -8.64 7.61
N SER A 322 6.66 -7.96 7.54
CA SER A 322 6.18 -7.37 6.29
C SER A 322 6.68 -5.94 6.13
N PRO A 323 6.64 -5.40 4.89
CA PRO A 323 6.86 -3.96 4.69
C PRO A 323 5.90 -3.12 5.55
N PHE A 324 4.62 -3.48 5.63
CA PHE A 324 3.67 -2.83 6.55
C PHE A 324 4.12 -2.87 8.01
N GLY A 325 4.57 -4.02 8.52
CA GLY A 325 5.04 -4.14 9.90
C GLY A 325 6.28 -3.30 10.18
N MET A 326 7.25 -3.26 9.26
CA MET A 326 8.44 -2.43 9.42
C MET A 326 8.13 -0.92 9.29
N ALA A 327 7.12 -0.54 8.49
CA ALA A 327 6.61 0.83 8.46
C ALA A 327 5.96 1.20 9.81
N LEU A 328 5.24 0.26 10.43
CA LEU A 328 4.65 0.44 11.76
C LEU A 328 5.71 0.56 12.87
N VAL A 329 6.80 -0.20 12.78
CA VAL A 329 7.97 -0.04 13.68
C VAL A 329 8.53 1.38 13.59
N ALA A 330 8.76 1.86 12.37
CA ALA A 330 9.25 3.22 12.16
C ALA A 330 8.25 4.29 12.63
N ALA A 331 6.96 4.09 12.37
CA ALA A 331 5.89 4.98 12.81
C ALA A 331 5.78 5.04 14.34
N THR A 332 5.98 3.91 15.01
CA THR A 332 6.03 3.84 16.48
C THR A 332 7.15 4.70 17.04
N VAL A 333 8.36 4.63 16.46
CA VAL A 333 9.49 5.46 16.90
C VAL A 333 9.26 6.95 16.62
N ALA A 334 8.66 7.26 15.46
CA ALA A 334 8.33 8.62 15.08
C ALA A 334 7.29 9.24 16.03
N ALA A 335 6.18 8.55 16.29
CA ALA A 335 5.08 9.03 17.12
C ALA A 335 5.35 8.94 18.63
N GLY A 336 6.27 8.07 19.07
CA GLY A 336 6.46 7.75 20.50
C GLY A 336 5.39 6.84 21.09
N LYS A 337 4.50 6.30 20.25
CA LYS A 337 3.46 5.31 20.56
C LYS A 337 3.15 4.52 19.29
N THR A 338 2.69 3.28 19.41
CA THR A 338 2.27 2.49 18.24
C THR A 338 0.96 3.08 17.69
N PRO A 339 0.97 3.65 16.47
CA PRO A 339 -0.26 4.16 15.88
C PRO A 339 -1.20 3.00 15.50
N VAL A 340 -2.51 3.24 15.51
CA VAL A 340 -3.50 2.27 15.04
C VAL A 340 -3.71 2.53 13.55
N PRO A 341 -3.33 1.62 12.65
CA PRO A 341 -3.42 1.81 11.20
C PRO A 341 -4.88 2.03 10.76
N GLN A 342 -5.14 2.98 9.87
CA GLN A 342 -6.48 3.25 9.33
C GLN A 342 -6.43 3.38 7.81
N LEU A 343 -7.47 2.87 7.13
CA LEU A 343 -7.61 2.97 5.68
C LEU A 343 -8.91 3.65 5.25
N ILE A 344 -10.06 3.14 5.70
CA ILE A 344 -11.36 3.72 5.36
C ILE A 344 -11.79 4.67 6.47
N VAL A 345 -12.00 5.94 6.14
CA VAL A 345 -12.34 6.98 7.12
C VAL A 345 -13.67 6.65 7.79
N GLY A 346 -13.72 6.77 9.12
CA GLY A 346 -14.90 6.45 9.93
C GLY A 346 -15.05 4.96 10.26
N ARG A 347 -14.13 4.10 9.80
CA ARG A 347 -14.14 2.66 10.10
C ARG A 347 -13.00 2.30 11.06
N PRO A 348 -13.29 2.07 12.34
CA PRO A 348 -12.25 1.81 13.33
C PRO A 348 -11.57 0.47 13.08
N THR A 349 -10.25 0.45 13.21
CA THR A 349 -9.44 -0.78 13.17
C THR A 349 -9.51 -1.49 14.51
N ALA A 350 -9.87 -2.78 14.48
CA ALA A 350 -9.75 -3.63 15.66
C ALA A 350 -8.31 -4.12 15.81
N VAL A 351 -7.82 -4.13 17.05
CA VAL A 351 -6.45 -4.54 17.38
C VAL A 351 -6.51 -5.66 18.41
N GLU A 352 -5.91 -6.80 18.10
CA GLU A 352 -5.78 -7.94 19.01
C GLU A 352 -4.31 -8.26 19.26
N GLY A 353 -3.96 -8.51 20.53
CA GLY A 353 -2.60 -8.83 20.96
C GLY A 353 -2.08 -7.95 22.10
N ASP A 354 -0.78 -8.01 22.34
CA ASP A 354 -0.11 -7.27 23.41
C ASP A 354 0.16 -5.81 22.99
N GLY A 355 -0.76 -4.90 23.35
CA GLY A 355 -0.65 -3.46 23.10
C GLY A 355 0.25 -2.71 24.09
N THR A 356 1.20 -3.38 24.76
CA THR A 356 2.14 -2.71 25.68
C THR A 356 2.86 -1.56 24.96
N PRO A 357 2.80 -0.31 25.47
CA PRO A 357 3.43 0.81 24.79
C PRO A 357 4.96 0.71 24.74
N ILE A 358 5.53 1.31 23.70
CA ILE A 358 6.96 1.64 23.66
C ILE A 358 7.30 2.64 24.79
N SER A 359 8.46 2.47 25.44
CA SER A 359 8.88 3.37 26.52
C SER A 359 9.57 4.62 25.97
N SER A 360 9.50 5.73 26.71
CA SER A 360 10.27 6.95 26.38
C SER A 360 11.76 6.67 26.30
N LYS A 361 12.28 5.80 27.18
CA LYS A 361 13.68 5.37 27.19
C LYS A 361 14.12 4.74 25.88
N MET A 362 13.28 3.87 25.30
CA MET A 362 13.52 3.29 23.98
C MET A 362 13.52 4.36 22.89
N ILE A 363 12.55 5.28 22.91
CA ILE A 363 12.42 6.38 21.93
C ILE A 363 13.64 7.31 21.97
N ASP A 364 14.04 7.75 23.15
CA ASP A 364 15.15 8.69 23.38
C ASP A 364 16.48 8.09 22.90
N ALA A 365 16.65 6.77 23.02
CA ALA A 365 17.80 6.08 22.47
C ALA A 365 17.72 5.93 20.94
N LEU A 366 16.58 5.52 20.40
CA LEU A 366 16.45 5.13 18.99
C LEU A 366 16.51 6.30 18.02
N ARG A 367 15.83 7.42 18.30
CA ARG A 367 15.77 8.57 17.39
C ARG A 367 17.17 9.08 17.00
N PRO A 368 18.10 9.42 17.92
CA PRO A 368 19.43 9.87 17.53
C PRO A 368 20.24 8.78 16.79
N MET A 369 20.08 7.50 17.15
CA MET A 369 20.77 6.40 16.45
C MET A 369 20.26 6.23 15.01
N MET A 370 18.94 6.32 14.80
CA MET A 370 18.31 6.30 13.48
C MET A 370 18.70 7.52 12.63
N ARG A 371 18.90 8.69 13.25
CA ARG A 371 19.46 9.86 12.57
C ARG A 371 20.89 9.60 12.11
N LEU A 372 21.69 8.99 12.98
CA LEU A 372 23.10 8.71 12.70
C LEU A 372 23.30 7.73 11.54
N VAL A 373 22.35 6.82 11.29
CA VAL A 373 22.37 5.96 10.09
C VAL A 373 22.39 6.79 8.80
N VAL A 374 21.69 7.92 8.77
CA VAL A 374 21.60 8.81 7.59
C VAL A 374 22.77 9.79 7.55
N THR A 375 23.15 10.40 8.67
CA THR A 375 24.22 11.42 8.68
C THR A 375 25.61 10.82 8.63
N ASN A 376 25.82 9.64 9.23
CA ASN A 376 27.12 9.00 9.31
C ASN A 376 27.05 7.45 9.29
N GLY A 377 26.10 6.87 8.58
CA GLY A 377 25.93 5.41 8.54
C GLY A 377 25.67 4.87 7.14
N THR A 378 24.88 3.81 7.08
CA THR A 378 24.59 3.06 5.86
C THR A 378 23.58 3.71 4.91
N ALA A 379 22.87 4.76 5.32
CA ALA A 379 21.87 5.45 4.50
C ALA A 379 22.31 6.84 4.01
N LYS A 380 23.61 7.11 3.91
CA LYS A 380 24.15 8.45 3.57
C LYS A 380 23.60 9.04 2.27
N GLU A 381 23.27 8.21 1.28
CA GLU A 381 22.83 8.68 -0.02
C GLU A 381 21.49 9.45 -0.01
N ILE A 382 20.66 9.23 1.03
CA ILE A 382 19.36 9.91 1.19
C ILE A 382 19.45 11.19 2.03
N ALA A 383 20.64 11.55 2.54
CA ALA A 383 20.80 12.69 3.45
C ALA A 383 20.36 14.04 2.86
N GLY A 384 20.34 14.18 1.52
CA GLY A 384 19.85 15.37 0.83
C GLY A 384 18.32 15.53 0.80
N CYS A 385 17.56 14.51 1.22
CA CYS A 385 16.11 14.51 1.19
C CYS A 385 15.47 14.97 2.51
N GLY A 386 16.14 15.86 3.25
CA GLY A 386 15.66 16.39 4.53
C GLY A 386 16.05 15.57 5.75
N GLU A 387 15.40 15.85 6.88
CA GLU A 387 15.71 15.21 8.16
C GLU A 387 15.10 13.81 8.27
N ILE A 388 15.80 12.84 7.70
CA ILE A 388 15.39 11.43 7.72
C ILE A 388 16.08 10.70 8.87
N PHE A 389 15.31 9.82 9.49
CA PHE A 389 15.71 8.88 10.54
C PHE A 389 15.40 7.48 10.04
N GLY A 390 16.34 6.54 10.06
CA GLY A 390 16.02 5.20 9.59
C GLY A 390 17.04 4.15 9.94
N LYS A 391 16.82 2.95 9.40
CA LYS A 391 17.74 1.83 9.45
C LYS A 391 17.69 1.08 8.13
N THR A 392 18.86 0.81 7.56
CA THR A 392 18.98 -0.07 6.39
C THR A 392 19.05 -1.54 6.82
N GLY A 393 18.67 -2.45 5.94
CA GLY A 393 18.77 -3.89 6.18
C GLY A 393 19.15 -4.67 4.94
N GLU A 394 19.96 -5.68 5.16
CA GLU A 394 20.30 -6.70 4.17
C GLU A 394 19.96 -8.03 4.83
N ALA A 395 19.16 -8.84 4.14
CA ALA A 395 18.72 -10.15 4.60
C ALA A 395 19.14 -11.21 3.59
N GLU A 396 20.23 -11.92 3.89
CA GLU A 396 20.86 -12.95 3.07
C GLU A 396 20.03 -14.24 3.05
N PHE A 397 20.00 -14.86 1.88
CA PHE A 397 19.44 -16.19 1.61
C PHE A 397 20.29 -16.88 0.53
N PRO A 398 20.18 -18.21 0.33
CA PRO A 398 20.91 -18.88 -0.74
C PRO A 398 20.65 -18.24 -2.11
N GLY A 399 21.67 -17.61 -2.69
CA GLY A 399 21.59 -16.97 -4.01
C GLY A 399 21.36 -15.44 -4.00
N GLY A 400 21.28 -14.77 -2.85
CA GLY A 400 21.21 -13.31 -2.80
C GLY A 400 20.83 -12.73 -1.44
N SER A 401 20.39 -11.47 -1.44
CA SER A 401 19.86 -10.83 -0.24
C SER A 401 18.67 -9.92 -0.57
N HIS A 402 17.75 -9.74 0.39
CA HIS A 402 16.71 -8.73 0.30
C HIS A 402 17.28 -7.36 0.72
N SER A 403 16.89 -6.32 -0.01
CA SER A 403 17.30 -4.94 0.23
C SER A 403 16.19 -4.20 0.99
N TRP A 404 16.49 -3.72 2.19
CA TRP A 404 15.54 -3.05 3.07
C TRP A 404 15.98 -1.63 3.47
N PHE A 405 15.00 -0.75 3.61
CA PHE A 405 15.17 0.52 4.32
C PHE A 405 13.86 0.91 5.00
N ALA A 406 13.88 1.13 6.32
CA ALA A 406 12.72 1.55 7.10
C ALA A 406 13.07 2.76 7.96
N GLY A 407 12.15 3.70 8.09
CA GLY A 407 12.44 4.98 8.75
C GLY A 407 11.29 5.96 8.67
N TYR A 408 11.56 7.21 9.01
CA TYR A 408 10.60 8.30 8.93
C TYR A 408 11.26 9.63 8.59
N ARG A 409 10.44 10.56 8.07
CA ARG A 409 10.74 11.97 7.84
C ARG A 409 9.51 12.77 8.23
N GLY A 410 9.62 13.61 9.26
CA GLY A 410 8.45 14.29 9.82
C GLY A 410 7.35 13.29 10.16
N ASP A 411 6.14 13.54 9.65
CA ASP A 411 4.97 12.69 9.86
C ASP A 411 4.74 11.67 8.71
N LEU A 412 5.81 11.24 8.03
CA LEU A 412 5.80 10.10 7.11
C LEU A 412 6.75 9.00 7.61
N ALA A 413 6.21 7.89 8.08
CA ALA A 413 6.97 6.67 8.35
C ALA A 413 6.83 5.69 7.19
N PHE A 414 7.91 5.05 6.80
CA PHE A 414 7.97 4.20 5.62
C PHE A 414 8.75 2.91 5.88
N ALA A 415 8.47 1.91 5.05
CA ALA A 415 9.38 0.79 4.83
C ALA A 415 9.39 0.42 3.35
N SER A 416 10.60 0.20 2.86
CA SER A 416 10.94 -0.08 1.47
C SER A 416 11.64 -1.43 1.41
N LEU A 417 11.18 -2.30 0.52
CA LEU A 417 11.72 -3.64 0.30
C LEU A 417 11.91 -3.90 -1.19
N ILE A 418 13.06 -4.47 -1.55
CA ILE A 418 13.27 -5.12 -2.85
C ILE A 418 13.65 -6.58 -2.58
N VAL A 419 12.76 -7.51 -2.92
CA VAL A 419 12.99 -8.95 -2.72
C VAL A 419 14.11 -9.41 -3.65
N GLY A 420 15.20 -9.90 -3.06
CA GLY A 420 16.39 -10.30 -3.82
C GLY A 420 17.13 -9.09 -4.41
N GLY A 421 16.89 -7.90 -3.87
CA GLY A 421 17.47 -6.65 -4.37
C GLY A 421 18.97 -6.48 -4.12
N GLY A 422 19.61 -7.37 -3.35
CA GLY A 422 21.01 -7.25 -2.99
C GLY A 422 21.24 -6.24 -1.87
N SER A 423 22.24 -5.37 -2.06
CA SER A 423 22.62 -4.37 -1.05
C SER A 423 21.48 -3.43 -0.67
N SER A 424 21.44 -3.03 0.59
CA SER A 424 20.48 -2.09 1.16
C SER A 424 20.51 -0.70 0.53
N GLU A 425 21.60 -0.32 -0.16
CA GLU A 425 21.69 0.91 -0.94
C GLU A 425 20.56 1.02 -1.98
N TYR A 426 20.11 -0.10 -2.57
CA TYR A 426 19.04 -0.06 -3.57
C TYR A 426 17.69 0.33 -2.97
N ALA A 427 17.34 -0.15 -1.78
CA ALA A 427 16.13 0.29 -1.07
C ALA A 427 16.26 1.76 -0.62
N VAL A 428 17.46 2.21 -0.22
CA VAL A 428 17.72 3.63 0.10
C VAL A 428 17.51 4.50 -1.13
N ARG A 429 18.07 4.15 -2.29
CA ARG A 429 17.89 4.88 -3.57
C ARG A 429 16.45 4.87 -4.05
N MET A 430 15.73 3.76 -3.90
CA MET A 430 14.31 3.68 -4.22
C MET A 430 13.49 4.64 -3.33
N THR A 431 13.77 4.67 -2.03
CA THR A 431 13.10 5.59 -1.09
C THR A 431 13.48 7.05 -1.37
N LYS A 432 14.73 7.30 -1.74
CA LYS A 432 15.22 8.62 -2.17
C LYS A 432 14.41 9.15 -3.34
N MET A 433 14.21 8.31 -4.36
CA MET A 433 13.40 8.64 -5.53
C MET A 433 11.96 9.04 -5.13
N MET A 434 11.32 8.29 -4.22
CA MET A 434 9.99 8.67 -3.70
C MET A 434 10.03 10.09 -3.09
N PHE A 435 10.99 10.40 -2.22
CA PHE A 435 11.09 11.73 -1.61
C PHE A 435 11.44 12.86 -2.59
N GLU A 436 12.19 12.57 -3.66
CA GLU A 436 12.53 13.54 -4.72
C GLU A 436 11.33 13.83 -5.64
N ILE A 437 10.40 12.89 -5.76
CA ILE A 437 9.16 13.06 -6.54
C ILE A 437 8.11 13.87 -5.77
N LEU A 438 8.15 13.87 -4.44
CA LEU A 438 7.22 14.66 -3.63
C LEU A 438 7.38 16.16 -3.90
N PRO A 439 6.28 16.94 -3.93
CA PRO A 439 6.35 18.38 -4.13
C PRO A 439 7.24 19.07 -3.07
N PRO A 440 7.97 20.13 -3.45
CA PRO A 440 8.72 20.95 -2.50
C PRO A 440 7.80 21.42 -1.37
N GLY A 441 8.23 21.22 -0.12
CA GLY A 441 7.48 21.67 1.05
C GLY A 441 6.33 20.77 1.50
N TYR A 442 6.12 19.58 0.92
CA TYR A 442 5.06 18.66 1.37
C TYR A 442 5.12 18.32 2.88
N LEU A 443 6.31 18.39 3.49
CA LEU A 443 6.55 18.17 4.91
C LEU A 443 7.15 19.39 5.64
N ALA A 444 7.13 20.57 4.99
CA ALA A 444 7.72 21.80 5.55
C ALA A 444 6.82 22.45 6.60
#